data_AF-A0A2M7RRR7-F1
#
_entry.id   AF-A0A2M7RRR7-F1
#
_cell.length_a   1.000
_cell.length_b   1.000
_cell.length_c   1.000
_cell.angle_alpha   90.00
_cell.angle_beta   90.00
_cell.angle_gamma   90.00
#
_symmetry.space_group_name_H-M   'P 1'
#
loop_
_entity.id
_entity.type
_entity.pdbx_description
1 polymer ?
#
loop_
_entity_poly.entity_id
_entity_poly.type
_entity_poly.pdbx_seq_one_letter_code
_entity_poly.pdbx_strand_id
1 'polypeptide(L)' 'GIGMVGGIAFLYLIYGFFLILTSGGNAEKIEQAKQIIISALSGLILIIFSVLLLKIIGTDIIRIPGFG' A
#
# COMPACT_ATOMS: atom_id res chain seq x y z
N GLY A 1 -10.03 6.24 -9.29
CA GLY A 1 -9.25 4.99 -9.29
C GLY A 1 -8.33 4.89 -8.09
N ILE A 2 -7.30 5.73 -8.04
CA ILE A 2 -6.20 5.67 -7.04
C ILE A 2 -6.72 5.73 -5.58
N GLY A 3 -7.70 6.60 -5.29
CA GLY A 3 -8.29 6.70 -3.95
C GLY A 3 -9.01 5.43 -3.47
N MET A 4 -9.62 4.65 -4.36
CA MET A 4 -10.24 3.37 -4.00
C MET A 4 -9.18 2.31 -3.66
N VAL A 5 -8.10 2.25 -4.44
CA VAL A 5 -7.01 1.29 -4.20
C VAL A 5 -6.29 1.61 -2.88
N GLY A 6 -6.05 2.90 -2.59
CA GLY A 6 -5.52 3.34 -1.30
C GLY A 6 -6.44 3.00 -0.12
N GLY A 7 -7.75 3.17 -0.30
CA GLY A 7 -8.75 2.80 0.71
C GLY A 7 -8.77 1.30 1.00
N ILE A 8 -8.69 0.45 -0.03
CA ILE A 8 -8.64 -1.01 0.14
C ILE A 8 -7.35 -1.44 0.86
N ALA A 9 -6.20 -0.87 0.48
CA ALA A 9 -4.93 -1.13 1.16
C ALA A 9 -5.00 -0.75 2.66
N PHE A 10 -5.65 0.36 2.98
CA PHE A 10 -5.87 0.79 4.37
C PHE A 10 -6.73 -0.20 5.17
N LEU A 11 -7.81 -0.73 4.57
CA LEU A 11 -8.63 -1.76 5.21
C LEU A 11 -7.83 -3.06 5.48
N TYR A 12 -6.96 -3.46 4.56
CA TYR A 12 -6.08 -4.62 4.76
C TYR A 12 -5.07 -4.41 5.89
N LEU A 13 -4.57 -3.18 6.09
CA LEU A 13 -3.72 -2.86 7.24
C LEU A 13 -4.47 -3.02 8.55
N ILE A 14 -5.70 -2.49 8.64
CA ILE A 14 -6.56 -2.65 9.83
C ILE A 14 -6.80 -4.13 10.11
N TYR A 15 -7.11 -4.93 9.08
CA TYR A 15 -7.31 -6.37 9.22
C TYR A 15 -6.05 -7.08 9.74
N GLY A 16 -4.87 -6.75 9.22
CA GLY A 16 -3.60 -7.28 9.71
C GLY A 16 -3.35 -6.96 11.18
N PHE A 17 -3.60 -5.72 11.61
CA PHE A 17 -3.49 -5.34 13.02
C PHE A 17 -4.49 -6.10 13.90
N PHE A 18 -5.73 -6.27 13.44
CA PHE A 18 -6.73 -7.05 14.15
C PHE A 18 -6.31 -8.52 14.31
N LEU A 19 -5.69 -9.09 13.27
CA LEU A 19 -5.17 -10.45 13.31
C LEU A 19 -4.03 -10.57 14.34
N ILE A 20 -3.11 -9.60 14.42
CA ILE A 20 -2.06 -9.55 15.46
C ILE A 20 -2.70 -9.53 16.86
N LEU A 21 -3.65 -8.61 17.10
CA LEU A 21 -4.29 -8.44 18.40
C LEU A 21 -5.06 -9.69 18.84
N THR A 22 -5.74 -10.36 17.90
CA THR A 22 -6.54 -11.57 18.15
C THR A 22 -5.70 -12.86 18.12
N SER A 23 -4.40 -12.77 17.84
CA SER A 23 -3.50 -13.94 17.75
C SER A 23 -3.28 -14.66 19.08
N GLY A 24 -3.57 -14.01 20.22
CA GLY A 24 -3.45 -14.62 21.54
C GLY A 24 -2.04 -15.10 21.89
N GLY A 25 -1.00 -14.51 21.28
CA GLY A 25 0.40 -14.92 21.47
C GLY A 25 0.86 -16.09 20.59
N ASN A 26 0.01 -16.62 19.70
CA ASN A 26 0.43 -17.64 18.75
C ASN A 26 1.38 -17.04 17.68
N ALA A 27 2.64 -17.47 17.69
CA ALA A 27 3.68 -16.98 16.79
C ALA A 27 3.35 -17.15 15.31
N GLU A 28 2.67 -18.23 14.92
CA GLU A 28 2.29 -18.50 13.53
C GLU A 28 1.25 -17.49 13.03
N LYS A 29 0.25 -17.17 13.86
CA LYS A 29 -0.76 -16.16 13.52
C LYS A 29 -0.17 -14.76 13.44
N ILE A 30 0.78 -14.44 14.32
CA ILE A 30 1.50 -13.16 14.29
C ILE A 30 2.31 -13.03 13.01
N GLU A 31 2.98 -14.10 12.58
CA GLU A 31 3.77 -14.11 11.35
C GLU A 31 2.89 -13.94 10.11
N GLN A 32 1.76 -14.65 10.04
CA GLN A 32 0.77 -14.48 8.96
C GLN A 32 0.25 -13.03 8.92
N ALA A 33 -0.07 -12.44 10.08
CA ALA A 33 -0.53 -11.07 10.16
C ALA A 33 0.53 -10.06 9.70
N LYS A 34 1.79 -10.28 10.07
CA LYS A 34 2.93 -9.50 9.57
C LYS A 34 3.04 -9.57 8.05
N GLN A 35 2.93 -10.76 7.46
CA GLN A 35 2.98 -10.91 6.01
C GLN A 35 1.87 -10.10 5.32
N ILE A 36 0.64 -10.17 5.83
CA ILE A 36 -0.50 -9.39 5.30
C ILE A 36 -0.19 -7.89 5.34
N ILE A 37 0.33 -7.39 6.47
CA ILE A 37 0.70 -5.98 6.65
C ILE A 37 1.80 -5.58 5.67
N ILE A 38 2.85 -6.39 5.53
CA ILE A 38 3.97 -6.13 4.63
C ILE A 38 3.50 -6.13 3.17
N SER A 39 2.62 -7.04 2.78
CA SER A 39 2.04 -7.08 1.43
C SER A 39 1.19 -5.85 1.14
N ALA A 40 0.35 -5.42 2.08
CA ALA A 40 -0.47 -4.21 1.94
C ALA A 40 0.40 -2.94 1.84
N LEU A 41 1.44 -2.83 2.67
CA LEU A 41 2.43 -1.75 2.61
C LEU A 41 3.18 -1.74 1.28
N SER A 42 3.64 -2.90 0.81
CA SER A 42 4.35 -3.03 -0.47
C SER A 42 3.48 -2.58 -1.64
N GLY A 43 2.20 -2.95 -1.65
CA GLY A 43 1.24 -2.48 -2.65
C GLY A 43 1.02 -0.96 -2.61
N LEU A 44 0.90 -0.38 -1.41
CA LEU A 44 0.75 1.06 -1.25
C LEU A 44 1.99 1.82 -1.72
N ILE A 45 3.17 1.35 -1.35
CA ILE A 45 4.46 1.88 -1.80
C ILE A 45 4.56 1.85 -3.32
N LEU A 46 4.18 0.74 -3.96
CA LEU A 46 4.18 0.61 -5.42
C LEU A 46 3.31 1.68 -6.09
N ILE A 47 2.11 1.94 -5.56
CA ILE A 47 1.22 2.97 -6.09
C ILE A 47 1.83 4.36 -5.93
N ILE A 48 2.41 4.66 -4.76
CA ILE A 48 3.08 5.94 -4.51
C ILE A 48 4.24 6.13 -5.49
N PHE A 49 5.10 5.12 -5.64
CA PHE A 49 6.20 5.15 -6.60
C PHE A 49 5.71 5.28 -8.04
N SER A 50 4.64 4.60 -8.42
CA SER A 50 4.06 4.71 -9.76
C SER A 50 3.64 6.15 -10.07
N VAL A 51 2.95 6.81 -9.14
CA VAL A 51 2.54 8.22 -9.29
C VAL A 51 3.76 9.15 -9.29
N LEU A 52 4.74 8.92 -8.42
CA LEU A 52 5.97 9.71 -8.38
C LEU A 52 6.75 9.61 -9.69
N LEU A 53 6.93 8.39 -10.22
CA LEU A 53 7.59 8.16 -11.50
C LEU A 53 6.83 8.80 -12.65
N LEU A 54 5.51 8.68 -12.68
CA LEU A 54 4.67 9.36 -13.68
C LEU A 54 4.82 10.88 -13.62
N LYS A 55 4.92 11.46 -12.42
CA LYS A 55 5.11 12.90 -12.25
C LYS A 55 6.53 13.33 -12.69
N ILE A 56 7.56 12.62 -12.25
CA ILE A 56 8.94 12.94 -12.62
C ILE A 56 9.12 12.81 -14.14
N ILE A 57 8.71 11.68 -14.72
CA ILE A 57 8.92 11.42 -16.14
C ILE A 57 7.94 12.24 -16.99
N GLY A 58 6.66 12.23 -16.65
CA GLY A 58 5.60 12.87 -17.44
C GLY A 58 5.64 14.39 -17.38
N THR A 59 5.85 14.99 -16.20
CA THR A 59 5.87 16.46 -16.06
C THR A 59 7.28 17.04 -16.09
N ASP A 60 8.25 16.47 -15.37
CA ASP A 60 9.57 17.12 -15.21
C ASP A 60 10.53 16.82 -16.38
N ILE A 61 10.49 15.61 -16.96
CA ILE A 61 11.38 15.23 -18.06
C ILE A 61 10.73 15.48 -19.43
N ILE A 62 9.52 14.96 -19.65
CA ILE A 62 8.85 14.99 -20.95
C ILE A 62 7.95 16.24 -21.11
N ARG A 63 7.61 16.93 -20.01
CA ARG A 63 6.74 18.12 -20.00
C ARG A 63 5.44 17.90 -20.79
N ILE A 64 4.75 16.80 -20.53
CA ILE A 64 3.48 16.48 -21.20
C ILE A 64 2.41 17.45 -20.67
N PRO A 65 1.87 18.38 -21.48
CA PRO A 65 0.84 19.31 -21.04
C PRO A 65 -0.46 18.53 -20.78
N GLY A 66 -1.01 18.66 -19.57
CA GLY A 66 -2.28 18.03 -19.17
C GLY A 66 -2.17 16.94 -18.09
N PHE A 67 -0.97 16.61 -17.61
CA PHE A 67 -0.81 15.80 -16.38
C PHE A 67 -0.82 16.72 -15.16
N GLY A 68 -2.02 16.94 -14.61
CA GLY A 68 -2.32 17.71 -13.40
C GLY A 68 -3.75 17.51 -12.99
#